data_AF-A0A1D2MGG0-F1
#
_entry.id   AF-A0A1D2MGG0-F1
#
_cell.length_a   1.000
_cell.length_b   1.000
_cell.length_c   1.000
_cell.angle_alpha   90.00
_cell.angle_beta   90.00
_cell.angle_gamma   90.00
#
_symmetry.space_group_name_H-M   'P 1'
#
loop_
_entity.id
_entity.type
_entity.pdbx_description
1 polymer ?
#
loop_
_entity_poly.entity_id
_entity_poly.type
_entity_poly.pdbx_seq_one_letter_code
_entity_poly.pdbx_strand_id
1 'polypeptide(L)'
;MIKQLIIILLLGVAHNNAVNPSPKISGSLLKTLESKGTANFIIGFEDSTQPILENVDKMRFETRGHKIMFLKAQLEQHAEESQQSVISILLSQPLPVKYQSFWINNKIKVINASLELVQALTNIPKVKEIREEKIVHEIGCQQETVPASTKQEELVWGVKKIEADQAWNLIGGNAGEGVVVGVAPGAQWVACKGCNANGCTESALISCGEWMVCPTLPNTQQPDCSKAPHIVTSSWTTTQGDFFYVDVVNAWIAANIVPIAGVGTAGTTICRKVSSPGDYENVIGVVATNENDNNNNFNGRGPAIDGSMKPDLTAPGVDVVSSCSNNNGSYCTQTGTEMACSHVAGVAALLLARKPDLTFGQIKNLMQDNADHDLEDGLICFGDNSTYWPNYVYGHGRVNARKALAALIEGSYSHILEQRKSVNMIRKFLLISLLGVALNYGLTSSGKISESLWNTLATKGKASVIISFNEDSRQILETLNKMRFENRGHKITFMKTQLEQLVKESVRNATVELIQTIIANPEVREIREMIFRESDYESTPVCPKQEELGSDVERIEADQAWDLVGGNTGEGVVVGNI
;
A
#
# COMPACT_ATOMS: atom_id res chain seq x y z
N MET A 1 63.85 -1.32 58.98
CA MET A 1 64.35 -1.85 57.69
C MET A 1 63.47 -3.03 57.24
N ILE A 2 62.17 -2.77 57.05
CA ILE A 2 61.17 -3.78 56.63
C ILE A 2 60.27 -3.08 55.62
N LYS A 3 60.70 -3.08 54.35
CA LYS A 3 59.95 -2.70 53.14
C LYS A 3 60.86 -3.04 51.96
N GLN A 4 60.92 -4.31 51.57
CA GLN A 4 61.43 -4.83 50.29
C GLN A 4 61.55 -6.35 50.36
N LEU A 5 60.43 -7.10 50.42
CA LEU A 5 60.45 -8.55 50.16
C LEU A 5 59.06 -9.18 49.94
N ILE A 6 58.13 -8.44 49.33
CA ILE A 6 56.87 -9.01 48.81
C ILE A 6 56.57 -8.36 47.44
N ILE A 7 57.51 -8.54 46.52
CA ILE A 7 57.32 -8.39 45.07
C ILE A 7 58.06 -9.60 44.50
N ILE A 8 57.46 -10.37 43.60
CA ILE A 8 57.86 -11.71 43.12
C ILE A 8 57.19 -12.86 43.88
N LEU A 9 55.85 -12.97 43.78
CA LEU A 9 55.14 -14.27 43.71
C LEU A 9 53.65 -14.10 43.33
N LEU A 10 53.37 -13.35 42.26
CA LEU A 10 52.05 -13.30 41.60
C LEU A 10 52.21 -13.28 40.06
N LEU A 11 53.19 -14.02 39.55
CA LEU A 11 53.26 -14.42 38.14
C LEU A 11 52.93 -15.91 38.10
N GLY A 12 51.70 -16.23 37.72
CA GLY A 12 51.30 -17.61 37.50
C GLY A 12 49.94 -17.93 38.09
N VAL A 13 48.89 -17.26 37.60
CA VAL A 13 47.65 -17.90 37.17
C VAL A 13 46.97 -16.97 36.16
N ALA A 14 47.50 -16.89 34.93
CA ALA A 14 46.64 -16.55 33.80
C ALA A 14 45.81 -17.82 33.52
N HIS A 15 44.67 -17.95 34.19
CA HIS A 15 43.65 -18.88 33.70
C HIS A 15 43.23 -18.33 32.34
N ASN A 16 43.63 -19.03 31.28
CA ASN A 16 42.88 -19.09 30.04
C ASN A 16 41.50 -19.66 30.38
N ASN A 17 40.64 -18.85 30.98
CA ASN A 17 39.21 -19.05 30.83
C ASN A 17 38.94 -18.68 29.38
N ALA A 18 39.01 -19.67 28.50
CA ALA A 18 38.35 -19.57 27.21
C ALA A 18 36.87 -19.35 27.53
N VAL A 19 36.46 -18.08 27.59
CA VAL A 19 35.06 -17.69 27.70
C VAL A 19 34.43 -18.26 26.44
N ASN A 20 33.64 -19.33 26.60
CA ASN A 20 32.88 -19.85 25.48
C ASN A 20 32.05 -18.68 24.92
N PRO A 21 32.18 -18.36 23.63
CA PRO A 21 31.44 -17.27 23.02
C PRO A 21 29.95 -17.45 23.28
N SER A 22 29.28 -16.38 23.68
CA SER A 22 27.83 -16.39 23.91
C SER A 22 27.11 -16.93 22.67
N PRO A 23 26.09 -17.80 22.81
CA PRO A 23 25.34 -18.34 21.67
C PRO A 23 24.59 -17.26 20.89
N LYS A 24 24.46 -16.04 21.45
CA LYS A 24 23.88 -14.88 20.79
C LYS A 24 24.77 -14.29 19.68
N ILE A 25 26.07 -14.60 19.68
CA ILE A 25 27.04 -14.08 18.68
C ILE A 25 27.08 -15.04 17.49
N SER A 26 26.87 -14.54 16.27
CA SER A 26 27.01 -15.38 15.09
C SER A 26 28.44 -15.89 14.91
N GLY A 27 28.58 -17.13 14.44
CA GLY A 27 29.90 -17.73 14.21
C GLY A 27 30.74 -17.00 13.15
N SER A 28 30.10 -16.30 12.20
CA SER A 28 30.82 -15.47 11.22
C SER A 28 31.40 -14.21 11.87
N LEU A 29 30.60 -13.52 12.68
CA LEU A 29 31.01 -12.32 13.41
C LEU A 29 32.19 -12.61 14.34
N LEU A 30 32.11 -13.72 15.08
CA LEU A 30 33.17 -14.12 15.99
C LEU A 30 34.50 -14.29 15.24
N LYS A 31 34.51 -14.99 14.10
CA LYS A 31 35.71 -15.18 13.28
C LYS A 31 36.28 -13.85 12.77
N THR A 32 35.44 -12.91 12.37
CA THR A 32 35.89 -11.59 11.93
C THR A 32 36.49 -10.79 13.08
N LEU A 33 35.87 -10.83 14.26
CA LEU A 33 36.40 -10.17 15.46
C LEU A 33 37.73 -10.78 15.93
N GLU A 34 37.87 -12.10 15.90
CA GLU A 34 39.12 -12.80 16.25
C GLU A 34 40.25 -12.48 15.27
N SER A 35 39.94 -12.28 13.99
CA SER A 35 40.94 -12.02 12.94
C SER A 35 41.30 -10.54 12.77
N LYS A 36 40.34 -9.63 12.91
CA LYS A 36 40.50 -8.19 12.63
C LYS A 36 40.44 -7.31 13.88
N GLY A 37 40.06 -7.85 15.03
CA GLY A 37 39.89 -7.14 16.30
C GLY A 37 38.62 -6.29 16.39
N THR A 38 38.05 -5.86 15.26
CA THR A 38 36.84 -5.04 15.18
C THR A 38 35.94 -5.43 14.00
N ALA A 39 34.64 -5.18 14.12
CA ALA A 39 33.66 -5.47 13.08
C ALA A 39 32.46 -4.50 13.09
N ASN A 40 31.73 -4.46 11.99
CA ASN A 40 30.38 -3.91 11.92
C ASN A 40 29.39 -5.04 12.18
N PHE A 41 28.36 -4.78 13.00
CA PHE A 41 27.37 -5.79 13.33
C PHE A 41 25.99 -5.19 13.57
N ILE A 42 24.99 -6.06 13.47
CA ILE A 42 23.59 -5.81 13.76
C ILE A 42 23.25 -6.51 15.07
N ILE A 43 22.57 -5.79 15.95
CA ILE A 43 21.97 -6.29 17.18
C ILE A 43 20.48 -6.41 16.93
N GLY A 44 19.94 -7.63 17.08
CA GLY A 44 18.51 -7.91 17.11
C GLY A 44 17.99 -8.06 18.54
N PHE A 45 16.77 -7.61 18.78
CA PHE A 45 16.13 -7.63 20.09
C PHE A 45 15.03 -8.70 20.16
N GLU A 46 14.70 -9.16 21.38
CA GLU A 46 13.63 -10.15 21.61
C GLU A 46 12.24 -9.55 21.41
N ASP A 47 12.09 -8.27 21.75
CA ASP A 47 10.83 -7.53 21.63
C ASP A 47 10.46 -7.34 20.15
N SER A 48 9.30 -7.88 19.72
CA SER A 48 8.81 -7.80 18.34
C SER A 48 7.97 -6.55 18.09
N THR A 49 8.03 -6.02 16.88
CA THR A 49 7.17 -4.92 16.41
C THR A 49 5.74 -5.35 16.08
N GLN A 50 5.50 -6.66 15.88
CA GLN A 50 4.23 -7.21 15.42
C GLN A 50 3.00 -6.80 16.27
N PRO A 51 3.04 -6.81 17.63
CA PRO A 51 1.91 -6.38 18.43
C PRO A 51 1.49 -4.92 18.19
N ILE A 52 2.45 -4.05 17.82
CA ILE A 52 2.18 -2.65 17.50
C ILE A 52 1.41 -2.57 16.18
N LEU A 53 1.89 -3.29 15.16
CA LEU A 53 1.25 -3.34 13.84
C LEU A 53 -0.22 -3.82 13.96
N GLU A 54 -0.43 -4.91 14.70
CA GLU A 54 -1.78 -5.47 14.94
C GLU A 54 -2.71 -4.52 15.70
N ASN A 55 -2.17 -3.71 16.60
CA ASN A 55 -2.95 -2.71 17.33
C ASN A 55 -3.34 -1.54 16.42
N VAL A 56 -2.39 -1.05 15.61
CA VAL A 56 -2.63 0.03 14.65
C VAL A 56 -3.68 -0.37 13.62
N ASP A 57 -3.65 -1.61 13.13
CA ASP A 57 -4.63 -2.08 12.14
C ASP A 57 -6.06 -2.22 12.67
N LYS A 58 -6.23 -2.32 13.99
CA LYS A 58 -7.57 -2.32 14.64
C LYS A 58 -8.11 -0.92 14.86
N MET A 59 -7.28 0.12 14.71
CA MET A 59 -7.66 1.51 14.92
C MET A 59 -8.22 2.15 13.65
N ARG A 60 -9.02 3.19 13.83
CA ARG A 60 -9.52 4.03 12.73
C ARG A 60 -8.81 5.38 12.77
N PHE A 61 -8.40 5.84 11.59
CA PHE A 61 -7.72 7.12 11.42
C PHE A 61 -8.46 7.94 10.36
N GLU A 62 -8.45 9.26 10.53
CA GLU A 62 -9.09 10.18 9.58
C GLU A 62 -8.39 10.17 8.21
N THR A 63 -7.05 10.05 8.22
CA THR A 63 -6.24 10.05 7.01
C THR A 63 -5.14 9.00 7.11
N ARG A 64 -4.63 8.56 5.96
CA ARG A 64 -3.45 7.69 5.89
C ARG A 64 -2.23 8.33 6.57
N GLY A 65 -2.02 9.64 6.41
CA GLY A 65 -0.94 10.37 7.07
C GLY A 65 -1.02 10.28 8.60
N HIS A 66 -2.21 10.45 9.18
CA HIS A 66 -2.41 10.27 10.63
C HIS A 66 -2.12 8.84 11.09
N LYS A 67 -2.55 7.82 10.33
CA LYS A 67 -2.22 6.41 10.61
C LYS A 67 -0.71 6.20 10.66
N ILE A 68 0.01 6.70 9.65
CA ILE A 68 1.46 6.54 9.52
C ILE A 68 2.21 7.25 10.64
N MET A 69 1.83 8.49 10.98
CA MET A 69 2.47 9.22 12.08
C MET A 69 2.28 8.49 13.41
N PHE A 70 1.07 7.98 13.67
CA PHE A 70 0.81 7.19 14.87
C PHE A 70 1.62 5.89 14.89
N LEU A 71 1.62 5.14 13.79
CA LEU A 71 2.42 3.92 13.64
C LEU A 71 3.90 4.17 13.92
N LYS A 72 4.49 5.19 13.27
CA LYS A 72 5.88 5.58 13.47
C LYS A 72 6.17 5.90 14.93
N ALA A 73 5.35 6.73 15.56
CA ALA A 73 5.54 7.10 16.96
C ALA A 73 5.52 5.89 17.91
N GLN A 74 4.62 4.93 17.67
CA GLN A 74 4.55 3.71 18.49
C GLN A 74 5.78 2.80 18.28
N LEU A 75 6.27 2.67 17.04
CA LEU A 75 7.48 1.90 16.75
C LEU A 75 8.74 2.58 17.30
N GLU A 76 8.84 3.91 17.23
CA GLU A 76 9.94 4.68 17.81
C GLU A 76 9.97 4.53 19.33
N GLN A 77 8.83 4.72 20.00
CA GLN A 77 8.74 4.52 21.45
C GLN A 77 9.16 3.10 21.85
N HIS A 78 8.67 2.09 21.11
CA HIS A 78 9.04 0.71 21.36
C HIS A 78 10.54 0.45 21.21
N ALA A 79 11.15 1.00 20.17
CA ALA A 79 12.57 0.91 19.93
C ALA A 79 13.37 1.63 21.02
N GLU A 80 12.95 2.81 21.46
CA GLU A 80 13.60 3.53 22.56
C GLU A 80 13.60 2.69 23.86
N GLU A 81 12.48 2.07 24.21
CA GLU A 81 12.32 1.24 25.41
C GLU A 81 13.08 -0.10 25.34
N SER A 82 13.12 -0.73 24.17
CA SER A 82 13.82 -2.01 23.97
C SER A 82 15.34 -1.81 23.90
N GLN A 83 15.80 -0.72 23.30
CA GLN A 83 17.20 -0.46 22.95
C GLN A 83 17.98 0.29 24.04
N GLN A 84 17.29 0.92 25.01
CA GLN A 84 17.87 1.80 26.02
C GLN A 84 19.12 1.24 26.70
N SER A 85 19.08 -0.02 27.16
CA SER A 85 20.20 -0.64 27.87
C SER A 85 21.43 -0.83 26.98
N VAL A 86 21.22 -1.22 25.71
CA VAL A 86 22.30 -1.36 24.74
C VAL A 86 22.91 0.00 24.43
N ILE A 87 22.07 1.00 24.13
CA ILE A 87 22.51 2.37 23.83
C ILE A 87 23.30 2.96 25.00
N SER A 88 22.86 2.74 26.24
CA SER A 88 23.56 3.19 27.43
C SER A 88 24.97 2.59 27.54
N ILE A 89 25.14 1.31 27.22
CA ILE A 89 26.48 0.67 27.16
C ILE A 89 27.32 1.26 26.03
N LEU A 90 26.76 1.48 24.84
CA LEU A 90 27.48 2.07 23.71
C LEU A 90 27.96 3.50 24.01
N LEU A 91 27.13 4.31 24.66
CA LEU A 91 27.45 5.70 25.03
C LEU A 91 28.44 5.83 26.19
N SER A 92 28.54 4.80 27.04
CA SER A 92 29.48 4.76 28.18
C SER A 92 30.87 4.24 27.82
N GLN A 93 31.10 3.88 26.55
CA GLN A 93 32.41 3.42 26.10
C GLN A 93 33.45 4.57 26.18
N PRO A 94 34.70 4.28 26.60
CA PRO A 94 35.75 5.30 26.66
C PRO A 94 36.07 5.94 25.31
N LEU A 95 35.90 5.18 24.22
CA LEU A 95 36.02 5.66 22.85
C LEU A 95 34.63 5.78 22.22
N PRO A 96 34.33 6.86 21.49
CA PRO A 96 33.03 7.01 20.83
C PRO A 96 32.73 5.85 19.88
N VAL A 97 31.69 5.07 20.19
CA VAL A 97 31.20 4.01 19.32
C VAL A 97 30.09 4.58 18.45
N LYS A 98 30.26 4.45 17.13
CA LYS A 98 29.23 4.85 16.17
C LYS A 98 28.17 3.76 16.07
N TYR A 99 26.90 4.15 16.16
CA TYR A 99 25.77 3.25 15.99
C TYR A 99 24.61 3.96 15.30
N GLN A 100 23.68 3.17 14.77
CA GLN A 100 22.42 3.62 14.19
C GLN A 100 21.30 2.74 14.72
N SER A 101 20.27 3.37 15.29
CA SER A 101 19.04 2.70 15.72
C SER A 101 18.05 2.62 14.56
N PHE A 102 17.32 1.50 14.49
CA PHE A 102 16.21 1.30 13.57
C PHE A 102 14.97 0.96 14.37
N TRP A 103 13.95 1.79 14.23
CA TRP A 103 12.66 1.63 14.89
C TRP A 103 11.76 0.64 14.16
N ILE A 104 11.86 0.56 12.82
CA ILE A 104 10.92 -0.22 12.00
C ILE A 104 11.02 -1.73 12.20
N ASN A 105 12.20 -2.24 12.55
CA ASN A 105 12.45 -3.66 12.80
C ASN A 105 13.17 -3.92 14.13
N ASN A 106 13.21 -2.90 15.00
CA ASN A 106 13.80 -2.97 16.32
C ASN A 106 15.23 -3.55 16.34
N LYS A 107 16.14 -2.94 15.57
CA LYS A 107 17.55 -3.33 15.47
C LYS A 107 18.49 -2.16 15.70
N ILE A 108 19.74 -2.46 16.02
CA ILE A 108 20.83 -1.46 16.06
C ILE A 108 22.00 -1.94 15.19
N LYS A 109 22.50 -1.07 14.32
CA LYS A 109 23.82 -1.23 13.71
C LYS A 109 24.88 -0.61 14.58
N VAL A 110 25.96 -1.34 14.85
CA VAL A 110 27.16 -0.83 15.51
C VAL A 110 28.33 -0.91 14.53
N ILE A 111 29.14 0.14 14.49
CA ILE A 111 30.23 0.31 13.52
C ILE A 111 31.57 0.18 14.24
N ASN A 112 32.43 -0.69 13.72
CA ASN A 112 33.84 -0.82 14.11
C ASN A 112 34.06 -1.03 15.62
N ALA A 113 33.34 -1.99 16.21
CA ALA A 113 33.40 -2.29 17.65
C ALA A 113 34.14 -3.61 17.94
N SER A 114 34.71 -3.71 19.14
CA SER A 114 35.58 -4.83 19.55
C SER A 114 34.83 -6.04 20.09
N LEU A 115 35.54 -7.17 20.21
CA LEU A 115 34.99 -8.40 20.76
C LEU A 115 34.53 -8.24 22.22
N GLU A 116 35.28 -7.48 23.03
CA GLU A 116 34.95 -7.24 24.45
C GLU A 116 33.61 -6.51 24.57
N LEU A 117 33.37 -5.51 23.72
CA LEU A 117 32.10 -4.79 23.69
C LEU A 117 30.96 -5.71 23.25
N VAL A 118 31.17 -6.50 22.18
CA VAL A 118 30.17 -7.47 21.71
C VAL A 118 29.81 -8.45 22.82
N GLN A 119 30.80 -9.01 23.53
CA GLN A 119 30.58 -9.91 24.65
C GLN A 119 29.79 -9.24 25.78
N ALA A 120 30.11 -7.99 26.13
CA ALA A 120 29.37 -7.24 27.15
C ALA A 120 27.89 -7.07 26.80
N LEU A 121 27.59 -6.79 25.52
CA LEU A 121 26.22 -6.61 25.04
C LEU A 121 25.38 -7.90 25.12
N THR A 122 26.00 -9.08 25.01
CA THR A 122 25.26 -10.35 25.09
C THR A 122 24.64 -10.62 26.46
N ASN A 123 25.16 -9.99 27.51
CA ASN A 123 24.64 -10.10 28.88
C ASN A 123 23.33 -9.33 29.08
N ILE A 124 22.93 -8.48 28.13
CA ILE A 124 21.64 -7.80 28.17
C ILE A 124 20.54 -8.81 27.83
N PRO A 125 19.54 -9.04 28.73
CA PRO A 125 18.49 -10.03 28.49
C PRO A 125 17.69 -9.79 27.21
N LYS A 126 17.41 -8.52 26.87
CA LYS A 126 16.64 -8.12 25.68
C LYS A 126 17.38 -8.34 24.35
N VAL A 127 18.69 -8.55 24.35
CA VAL A 127 19.45 -8.83 23.13
C VAL A 127 19.20 -10.28 22.73
N LYS A 128 18.62 -10.47 21.54
CA LYS A 128 18.32 -11.78 20.95
C LYS A 128 19.53 -12.33 20.19
N GLU A 129 20.08 -11.52 19.31
CA GLU A 129 21.21 -11.91 18.45
C GLU A 129 22.15 -10.73 18.19
N ILE A 130 23.43 -11.04 17.95
CA ILE A 130 24.43 -10.13 17.42
C ILE A 130 25.13 -10.82 16.27
N ARG A 131 25.02 -10.27 15.07
CA ARG A 131 25.55 -10.88 13.85
C ARG A 131 26.18 -9.84 12.94
N GLU A 132 27.02 -10.28 12.02
CA GLU A 132 27.51 -9.40 10.96
C GLU A 132 26.36 -8.78 10.18
N GLU A 133 26.61 -7.55 9.73
CA GLU A 133 25.74 -6.89 8.77
C GLU A 133 25.70 -7.68 7.46
N LYS A 134 24.48 -7.93 6.96
CA LYS A 134 24.30 -8.57 5.66
C LYS A 134 24.58 -7.57 4.55
N ILE A 135 25.25 -8.03 3.50
CA ILE A 135 25.36 -7.32 2.22
C ILE A 135 24.55 -8.14 1.21
N VAL A 136 23.51 -7.50 0.68
CA VAL A 136 22.64 -8.05 -0.36
C VAL A 136 23.13 -7.53 -1.71
N HIS A 137 22.85 -8.26 -2.78
CA HIS A 137 23.18 -7.82 -4.13
C HIS A 137 21.93 -7.38 -4.87
N GLU A 138 22.10 -6.34 -5.68
CA GLU A 138 21.11 -5.96 -6.69
C GLU A 138 20.91 -7.13 -7.67
N ILE A 139 19.71 -7.26 -8.21
CA ILE A 139 19.51 -8.20 -9.31
C ILE A 139 20.17 -7.60 -10.55
N GLY A 140 21.19 -8.30 -11.05
CA GLY A 140 21.88 -7.91 -12.27
C GLY A 140 20.92 -7.97 -13.46
N CYS A 141 20.47 -6.80 -13.90
CA CYS A 141 19.71 -6.64 -15.14
C CYS A 141 20.68 -6.77 -16.32
N GLN A 142 20.37 -7.61 -17.31
CA GLN A 142 21.13 -7.59 -18.57
C GLN A 142 20.72 -6.34 -19.32
N GLN A 143 21.67 -5.43 -19.55
CA GLN A 143 21.43 -4.17 -20.25
C GLN A 143 22.02 -4.23 -21.65
N GLU A 144 21.17 -4.04 -22.66
CA GLU A 144 21.62 -3.75 -24.01
C GLU A 144 21.37 -2.28 -24.32
N THR A 145 22.43 -1.58 -24.74
CA THR A 145 22.32 -0.19 -25.16
C THR A 145 21.73 -0.14 -26.56
N VAL A 146 20.49 0.34 -26.66
CA VAL A 146 19.91 0.72 -27.95
C VAL A 146 20.52 2.08 -28.36
N PRO A 147 21.00 2.26 -29.60
CA PRO A 147 21.49 3.56 -30.07
C PRO A 147 20.44 4.64 -29.84
N ALA A 148 20.85 5.84 -29.41
CA ALA A 148 19.99 6.98 -29.06
C ALA A 148 19.18 7.58 -30.24
N SER A 149 18.96 6.83 -31.31
CA SER A 149 18.31 7.29 -32.55
C SER A 149 17.02 6.53 -32.82
N THR A 150 16.05 6.62 -31.92
CA THR A 150 14.65 6.68 -32.33
C THR A 150 13.89 7.34 -31.21
N LYS A 151 13.34 8.52 -31.49
CA LYS A 151 12.26 9.09 -30.70
C LYS A 151 11.24 7.95 -30.54
N GLN A 152 11.01 7.47 -29.32
CA GLN A 152 10.07 6.38 -29.11
C GLN A 152 8.66 6.95 -29.19
N GLU A 153 8.18 7.11 -30.42
CA GLU A 153 6.83 7.64 -30.71
C GLU A 153 5.76 6.55 -30.55
N GLU A 154 6.15 5.27 -30.47
CA GLU A 154 5.24 4.14 -30.33
C GLU A 154 5.32 3.49 -28.94
N LEU A 155 4.15 3.20 -28.38
CA LEU A 155 3.96 2.58 -27.07
C LEU A 155 4.70 1.25 -26.96
N VAL A 156 5.51 1.08 -25.91
CA VAL A 156 6.28 -0.15 -25.65
C VAL A 156 5.36 -1.37 -25.57
N TRP A 157 5.85 -2.49 -26.10
CA TRP A 157 5.08 -3.73 -26.18
C TRP A 157 4.54 -4.18 -24.81
N GLY A 158 5.33 -4.03 -23.74
CA GLY A 158 4.93 -4.45 -22.38
C GLY A 158 3.72 -3.69 -21.85
N VAL A 159 3.64 -2.37 -22.13
CA VAL A 159 2.50 -1.52 -21.72
C VAL A 159 1.24 -1.91 -22.50
N LYS A 160 1.36 -2.19 -23.82
CA LYS A 160 0.25 -2.73 -24.64
C LYS A 160 -0.19 -4.12 -24.14
N LYS A 161 0.76 -5.00 -23.83
CA LYS A 161 0.51 -6.41 -23.48
C LYS A 161 -0.34 -6.56 -22.21
N ILE A 162 -0.19 -5.64 -21.26
CA ILE A 162 -1.00 -5.60 -20.04
C ILE A 162 -2.26 -4.73 -20.19
N GLU A 163 -2.58 -4.26 -21.40
CA GLU A 163 -3.72 -3.40 -21.73
C GLU A 163 -3.79 -2.09 -20.91
N ALA A 164 -2.63 -1.52 -20.55
CA ALA A 164 -2.58 -0.26 -19.80
C ALA A 164 -3.09 0.93 -20.61
N ASP A 165 -2.81 0.95 -21.91
CA ASP A 165 -3.34 1.93 -22.86
C ASP A 165 -4.86 1.93 -22.92
N GLN A 166 -5.47 0.75 -22.85
CA GLN A 166 -6.92 0.62 -22.82
C GLN A 166 -7.49 1.01 -21.45
N ALA A 167 -6.75 0.79 -20.36
CA ALA A 167 -7.14 1.22 -19.02
C ALA A 167 -7.21 2.75 -18.90
N TRP A 168 -6.31 3.47 -19.58
CA TRP A 168 -6.32 4.94 -19.62
C TRP A 168 -7.59 5.54 -20.22
N ASN A 169 -8.22 4.82 -21.15
CA ASN A 169 -9.45 5.24 -21.81
C ASN A 169 -10.72 4.95 -20.99
N LEU A 170 -10.60 4.24 -19.86
CA LEU A 170 -11.73 4.02 -18.94
C LEU A 170 -12.05 5.30 -18.17
N ILE A 171 -13.29 5.43 -17.70
CA ILE A 171 -13.72 6.56 -16.86
C ILE A 171 -12.86 6.61 -15.59
N GLY A 172 -12.14 7.72 -15.40
CA GLY A 172 -11.19 7.91 -14.29
C GLY A 172 -9.79 7.32 -14.54
N GLY A 173 -9.50 6.84 -15.76
CA GLY A 173 -8.15 6.53 -16.20
C GLY A 173 -7.34 7.81 -16.42
N ASN A 174 -6.05 7.78 -16.08
CA ASN A 174 -5.12 8.90 -16.33
C ASN A 174 -4.32 8.60 -17.60
N ALA A 175 -4.61 9.33 -18.68
CA ALA A 175 -4.01 9.13 -20.01
C ALA A 175 -2.56 9.61 -20.15
N GLY A 176 -1.94 10.10 -19.07
CA GLY A 176 -0.52 10.46 -18.99
C GLY A 176 -0.03 11.28 -20.19
N GLU A 177 -0.11 12.60 -20.10
CA GLU A 177 0.30 13.48 -21.19
C GLU A 177 1.80 13.29 -21.53
N GLY A 178 2.09 12.77 -22.73
CA GLY A 178 3.43 12.84 -23.33
C GLY A 178 4.42 11.72 -23.01
N VAL A 179 4.03 10.65 -22.29
CA VAL A 179 4.95 9.56 -21.91
C VAL A 179 4.49 8.22 -22.50
N VAL A 180 5.29 7.69 -23.42
CA VAL A 180 4.96 6.52 -24.25
C VAL A 180 5.56 5.20 -23.71
N VAL A 181 6.22 5.25 -22.53
CA VAL A 181 6.97 4.12 -21.94
C VAL A 181 6.49 3.69 -20.54
N GLY A 182 5.56 4.41 -19.92
CA GLY A 182 5.09 4.14 -18.55
C GLY A 182 3.67 3.58 -18.51
N VAL A 183 3.37 2.74 -17.52
CA VAL A 183 2.02 2.18 -17.28
C VAL A 183 1.10 3.20 -16.59
N ALA A 184 1.63 4.02 -15.68
CA ALA A 184 0.89 5.05 -14.96
C ALA A 184 1.69 6.38 -15.01
N PRO A 185 1.64 7.12 -16.12
CA PRO A 185 2.62 8.18 -16.36
C PRO A 185 2.44 9.42 -15.47
N GLY A 186 1.22 9.67 -15.00
CA GLY A 186 0.94 10.73 -14.03
C GLY A 186 1.31 10.38 -12.58
N ALA A 187 1.88 9.20 -12.31
CA ALA A 187 2.29 8.82 -10.97
C ALA A 187 3.56 9.58 -10.56
N GLN A 188 3.53 10.17 -9.36
CA GLN A 188 4.72 10.72 -8.74
C GLN A 188 5.60 9.60 -8.18
N TRP A 189 6.92 9.77 -8.25
CA TRP A 189 7.87 8.78 -7.75
C TRP A 189 8.90 9.40 -6.79
N VAL A 190 9.43 8.55 -5.92
CA VAL A 190 10.54 8.84 -5.03
C VAL A 190 11.53 7.68 -5.09
N ALA A 191 12.82 7.96 -4.89
CA ALA A 191 13.84 6.93 -4.88
C ALA A 191 14.72 7.05 -3.63
N CYS A 192 14.97 5.92 -2.97
CA CYS A 192 15.96 5.80 -1.92
C CYS A 192 17.08 4.87 -2.38
N LYS A 193 18.32 5.39 -2.37
CA LYS A 193 19.50 4.64 -2.82
C LYS A 193 20.03 3.75 -1.68
N GLY A 194 19.50 2.54 -1.59
CA GLY A 194 19.96 1.52 -0.63
C GLY A 194 21.19 0.71 -1.09
N CYS A 195 21.60 0.85 -2.35
CA CYS A 195 22.67 0.08 -2.98
C CYS A 195 23.79 0.98 -3.51
N ASN A 196 25.03 0.49 -3.46
CA ASN A 196 26.19 1.11 -4.07
C ASN A 196 27.01 0.06 -4.84
N ALA A 197 28.17 0.46 -5.39
CA ALA A 197 29.03 -0.43 -6.18
C ALA A 197 29.49 -1.70 -5.44
N ASN A 198 29.42 -1.71 -4.11
CA ASN A 198 29.80 -2.85 -3.25
C ASN A 198 28.59 -3.65 -2.75
N GLY A 199 27.38 -3.38 -3.25
CA GLY A 199 26.14 -4.02 -2.85
C GLY A 199 25.22 -3.14 -2.01
N CYS A 200 24.15 -3.75 -1.51
CA CYS A 200 23.11 -3.15 -0.69
C CYS A 200 23.30 -3.59 0.75
N THR A 201 23.77 -2.70 1.63
CA THR A 201 23.97 -3.06 3.04
C THR A 201 22.62 -3.14 3.74
N GLU A 202 22.44 -4.11 4.64
CA GLU A 202 21.19 -4.28 5.40
C GLU A 202 20.75 -2.98 6.08
N SER A 203 21.68 -2.23 6.69
CA SER A 203 21.34 -0.93 7.29
C SER A 203 20.84 0.12 6.30
N ALA A 204 21.36 0.13 5.07
CA ALA A 204 20.95 1.09 4.06
C ALA A 204 19.55 0.74 3.54
N LEU A 205 19.28 -0.56 3.34
CA LEU A 205 17.95 -1.05 3.00
C LEU A 205 16.94 -0.72 4.11
N ILE A 206 17.25 -0.99 5.38
CA ILE A 206 16.35 -0.68 6.51
C ILE A 206 16.13 0.84 6.61
N SER A 207 17.18 1.66 6.43
CA SER A 207 17.05 3.13 6.41
C SER A 207 16.10 3.59 5.30
N CYS A 208 16.20 2.99 4.11
CA CYS A 208 15.22 3.24 3.04
C CYS A 208 13.82 2.77 3.45
N GLY A 209 13.69 1.62 4.11
CA GLY A 209 12.47 1.13 4.74
C GLY A 209 11.76 2.18 5.59
N GLU A 210 12.49 2.76 6.54
CA GLU A 210 12.01 3.82 7.44
C GLU A 210 11.63 5.09 6.69
N TRP A 211 12.49 5.51 5.73
CA TRP A 211 12.23 6.70 4.93
C TRP A 211 11.00 6.54 4.04
N MET A 212 10.72 5.35 3.50
CA MET A 212 9.48 5.10 2.76
C MET A 212 8.24 5.15 3.66
N VAL A 213 8.34 4.88 4.96
CA VAL A 213 7.20 5.07 5.88
C VAL A 213 7.01 6.55 6.19
N CYS A 214 8.08 7.30 6.43
CA CYS A 214 7.98 8.73 6.70
C CYS A 214 9.14 9.50 6.05
N PRO A 215 8.94 9.97 4.80
CA PRO A 215 9.96 10.70 4.07
C PRO A 215 10.30 12.03 4.73
N THR A 216 11.52 12.50 4.49
CA THR A 216 11.96 13.86 4.84
C THR A 216 11.94 14.77 3.62
N LEU A 217 11.60 16.04 3.81
CA LEU A 217 11.59 17.03 2.73
C LEU A 217 13.03 17.40 2.33
N PRO A 218 13.35 17.46 1.02
CA PRO A 218 14.73 17.71 0.55
C PRO A 218 15.37 18.99 1.11
N ASN A 219 14.58 20.04 1.30
CA ASN A 219 15.10 21.37 1.65
C ASN A 219 15.20 21.63 3.16
N THR A 220 14.39 20.94 3.97
CA THR A 220 14.29 21.21 5.41
C THR A 220 14.75 20.04 6.26
N GLN A 221 14.91 18.85 5.65
CA GLN A 221 15.09 17.56 6.32
C GLN A 221 14.01 17.24 7.37
N GLN A 222 12.92 18.01 7.39
CA GLN A 222 11.81 17.73 8.30
C GLN A 222 11.00 16.55 7.77
N PRO A 223 10.56 15.64 8.65
CA PRO A 223 9.69 14.55 8.26
C PRO A 223 8.33 15.07 7.80
N ASP A 224 7.85 14.57 6.67
CA ASP A 224 6.48 14.73 6.19
C ASP A 224 5.94 13.36 5.80
N CYS A 225 5.37 12.66 6.79
CA CYS A 225 4.86 11.32 6.58
C CYS A 225 3.65 11.28 5.63
N SER A 226 3.04 12.42 5.29
CA SER A 226 1.99 12.47 4.26
C SER A 226 2.54 12.18 2.86
N LYS A 227 3.87 12.27 2.67
CA LYS A 227 4.57 11.98 1.41
C LYS A 227 4.96 10.51 1.26
N ALA A 228 4.63 9.65 2.22
CA ALA A 228 4.89 8.21 2.11
C ALA A 228 4.30 7.68 0.78
N PRO A 229 5.09 6.98 -0.07
CA PRO A 229 4.58 6.43 -1.32
C PRO A 229 3.47 5.41 -1.03
N HIS A 230 2.60 5.18 -2.01
CA HIS A 230 1.56 4.16 -1.90
C HIS A 230 2.06 2.77 -2.31
N ILE A 231 3.13 2.70 -3.10
CA ILE A 231 3.70 1.48 -3.67
C ILE A 231 5.21 1.56 -3.50
N VAL A 232 5.85 0.45 -3.14
CA VAL A 232 7.31 0.33 -3.09
C VAL A 232 7.74 -0.89 -3.89
N THR A 233 8.64 -0.68 -4.85
CA THR A 233 9.35 -1.74 -5.56
C THR A 233 10.75 -1.92 -5.00
N SER A 234 11.30 -3.12 -5.13
CA SER A 234 12.67 -3.43 -4.70
C SER A 234 13.44 -4.17 -5.79
N SER A 235 14.63 -3.68 -6.13
CA SER A 235 15.50 -4.24 -7.18
C SER A 235 16.65 -5.08 -6.63
N TRP A 236 16.49 -5.64 -5.44
CA TRP A 236 17.48 -6.47 -4.75
C TRP A 236 16.82 -7.74 -4.26
N THR A 237 17.59 -8.82 -4.13
CA THR A 237 17.08 -10.08 -3.58
C THR A 237 18.13 -10.83 -2.77
N THR A 238 17.64 -11.67 -1.88
CA THR A 238 18.42 -12.66 -1.13
C THR A 238 17.96 -14.08 -1.46
N THR A 239 18.55 -15.07 -0.80
CA THR A 239 18.09 -16.45 -0.90
C THR A 239 16.64 -16.59 -0.42
N GLN A 240 15.91 -17.54 -1.00
CA GLN A 240 14.58 -17.95 -0.54
C GLN A 240 14.55 -18.20 0.97
N GLY A 241 13.48 -17.76 1.63
CA GLY A 241 13.24 -17.94 3.07
C GLY A 241 14.10 -17.06 3.97
N ASP A 242 14.69 -16.00 3.42
CA ASP A 242 15.50 -15.06 4.18
C ASP A 242 14.63 -13.91 4.70
N PHE A 243 14.14 -14.03 5.93
CA PHE A 243 13.18 -13.11 6.53
C PHE A 243 13.80 -11.86 7.17
N PHE A 244 15.05 -11.49 6.84
CA PHE A 244 15.72 -10.35 7.50
C PHE A 244 14.99 -9.00 7.34
N TYR A 245 14.16 -8.87 6.30
CA TYR A 245 13.45 -7.66 5.90
C TYR A 245 11.92 -7.73 6.12
N VAL A 246 11.41 -8.82 6.69
CA VAL A 246 9.96 -9.06 6.84
C VAL A 246 9.28 -8.01 7.72
N ASP A 247 9.93 -7.56 8.80
CA ASP A 247 9.37 -6.55 9.71
C ASP A 247 9.20 -5.19 9.02
N VAL A 248 10.11 -4.84 8.11
CA VAL A 248 10.02 -3.62 7.29
C VAL A 248 8.81 -3.70 6.37
N VAL A 249 8.63 -4.83 5.70
CA VAL A 249 7.47 -5.09 4.83
C VAL A 249 6.17 -5.07 5.61
N ASN A 250 6.12 -5.67 6.80
CA ASN A 250 4.92 -5.66 7.63
C ASN A 250 4.56 -4.24 8.09
N ALA A 251 5.57 -3.42 8.44
CA ALA A 251 5.34 -2.01 8.75
C ALA A 251 4.85 -1.22 7.52
N TRP A 252 5.33 -1.53 6.31
CA TRP A 252 4.80 -0.97 5.06
C TRP A 252 3.32 -1.32 4.86
N ILE A 253 2.92 -2.58 5.07
CA ILE A 253 1.51 -2.98 5.00
C ILE A 253 0.67 -2.20 6.03
N ALA A 254 1.13 -2.10 7.27
CA ALA A 254 0.45 -1.32 8.31
C ALA A 254 0.35 0.18 7.93
N ALA A 255 1.32 0.73 7.20
CA ALA A 255 1.31 2.08 6.63
C ALA A 255 0.43 2.21 5.35
N ASN A 256 -0.26 1.15 4.95
CA ASN A 256 -0.99 1.06 3.68
C ASN A 256 -0.09 1.37 2.47
N ILE A 257 1.10 0.78 2.45
CA ILE A 257 2.05 0.77 1.34
C ILE A 257 1.99 -0.62 0.70
N VAL A 258 1.96 -0.69 -0.63
CA VAL A 258 1.94 -1.94 -1.40
C VAL A 258 3.37 -2.33 -1.80
N PRO A 259 3.97 -3.34 -1.15
CA PRO A 259 5.27 -3.87 -1.55
C PRO A 259 5.15 -4.84 -2.73
N ILE A 260 5.99 -4.62 -3.74
CA ILE A 260 6.08 -5.44 -4.95
C ILE A 260 7.55 -5.79 -5.16
N ALA A 261 7.86 -7.07 -5.36
CA ALA A 261 9.23 -7.51 -5.59
C ALA A 261 9.32 -8.68 -6.56
N GLY A 262 10.44 -8.76 -7.25
CA GLY A 262 10.69 -9.82 -8.21
C GLY A 262 10.92 -11.14 -7.49
N VAL A 263 10.52 -12.25 -8.10
CA VAL A 263 10.85 -13.59 -7.58
C VAL A 263 12.32 -13.97 -7.77
N GLY A 264 13.10 -13.09 -8.42
CA GLY A 264 14.53 -13.23 -8.61
C GLY A 264 14.91 -14.32 -9.62
N THR A 265 16.20 -14.65 -9.64
CA THR A 265 16.76 -15.59 -10.61
C THR A 265 17.04 -16.97 -10.02
N ALA A 266 16.70 -18.03 -10.75
CA ALA A 266 16.72 -19.42 -10.26
C ALA A 266 18.11 -20.11 -10.32
N GLY A 267 19.02 -19.60 -11.14
CA GLY A 267 20.24 -20.33 -11.48
C GLY A 267 19.93 -21.67 -12.17
N THR A 268 20.54 -22.77 -11.72
CA THR A 268 20.38 -24.11 -12.35
C THR A 268 19.13 -24.88 -11.91
N THR A 269 18.43 -24.45 -10.86
CA THR A 269 17.21 -25.10 -10.34
C THR A 269 16.05 -24.13 -10.50
N ILE A 270 15.04 -24.48 -11.30
CA ILE A 270 14.04 -23.47 -11.69
C ILE A 270 12.83 -23.46 -10.74
N CYS A 271 12.34 -24.62 -10.30
CA CYS A 271 11.25 -24.73 -9.31
C CYS A 271 11.77 -24.71 -7.86
N ARG A 272 10.98 -24.21 -6.90
CA ARG A 272 11.38 -23.91 -5.49
C ARG A 272 12.57 -22.94 -5.39
N LYS A 273 12.51 -21.87 -6.17
CA LYS A 273 13.53 -20.81 -6.18
C LYS A 273 12.91 -19.43 -6.29
N VAL A 274 12.04 -19.10 -5.35
CA VAL A 274 11.49 -17.75 -5.23
C VAL A 274 12.33 -16.99 -4.21
N SER A 275 13.01 -15.95 -4.65
CA SER A 275 13.95 -15.17 -3.84
C SER A 275 13.21 -14.20 -2.92
N SER A 276 13.77 -13.94 -1.74
CA SER A 276 13.23 -12.90 -0.84
C SER A 276 13.62 -11.50 -1.33
N PRO A 277 12.74 -10.49 -1.20
CA PRO A 277 11.47 -10.51 -0.48
C PRO A 277 10.25 -10.95 -1.33
N GLY A 278 10.43 -11.31 -2.61
CA GLY A 278 9.33 -11.72 -3.49
C GLY A 278 8.58 -12.97 -3.03
N ASP A 279 9.21 -13.80 -2.20
CA ASP A 279 8.61 -14.99 -1.58
C ASP A 279 7.80 -14.71 -0.31
N TYR A 280 7.83 -13.49 0.25
CA TYR A 280 7.06 -13.15 1.45
C TYR A 280 5.55 -13.12 1.14
N GLU A 281 4.72 -13.55 2.10
CA GLU A 281 3.25 -13.53 1.98
C GLU A 281 2.72 -12.11 1.71
N ASN A 282 3.24 -11.14 2.47
CA ASN A 282 2.88 -9.73 2.44
C ASN A 282 3.59 -8.93 1.32
N VAL A 283 4.02 -9.59 0.25
CA VAL A 283 4.62 -8.97 -0.94
C VAL A 283 3.95 -9.53 -2.19
N ILE A 284 3.70 -8.70 -3.20
CA ILE A 284 3.31 -9.18 -4.53
C ILE A 284 4.58 -9.63 -5.24
N GLY A 285 4.79 -10.94 -5.31
CA GLY A 285 5.91 -11.59 -5.99
C GLY A 285 5.66 -11.68 -7.49
N VAL A 286 6.52 -11.09 -8.30
CA VAL A 286 6.31 -10.99 -9.76
C VAL A 286 7.37 -11.77 -10.54
N VAL A 287 6.92 -12.55 -11.52
CA VAL A 287 7.80 -13.24 -12.50
C VAL A 287 7.77 -12.53 -13.85
N ALA A 288 8.85 -12.65 -14.62
CA ALA A 288 9.03 -11.96 -15.91
C ALA A 288 8.71 -12.85 -17.12
N THR A 289 8.05 -12.30 -18.13
CA THR A 289 7.88 -12.91 -19.46
C THR A 289 8.38 -12.01 -20.59
N ASN A 290 8.59 -12.59 -21.77
CA ASN A 290 8.84 -11.85 -23.00
C ASN A 290 7.54 -11.54 -23.77
N GLU A 291 7.65 -10.94 -24.95
CA GLU A 291 6.51 -10.55 -25.79
C GLU A 291 5.56 -11.70 -26.17
N ASN A 292 6.09 -12.93 -26.19
CA ASN A 292 5.37 -14.16 -26.51
C ASN A 292 4.86 -14.88 -25.26
N ASP A 293 4.90 -14.22 -24.08
CA ASP A 293 4.55 -14.78 -22.78
C ASP A 293 5.41 -15.95 -22.28
N ASN A 294 6.54 -16.23 -22.94
CA ASN A 294 7.42 -17.30 -22.50
C ASN A 294 8.08 -16.95 -21.16
N ASN A 295 8.07 -17.88 -20.23
CA ASN A 295 8.75 -17.77 -18.94
C ASN A 295 10.20 -18.25 -19.07
N ASN A 296 11.12 -17.31 -19.28
CA ASN A 296 12.53 -17.62 -19.49
C ASN A 296 13.17 -18.35 -18.29
N ASN A 297 14.17 -19.20 -18.56
CA ASN A 297 14.83 -20.06 -17.56
C ASN A 297 15.57 -19.31 -16.44
N PHE A 298 15.80 -18.00 -16.59
CA PHE A 298 16.38 -17.23 -15.49
C PHE A 298 15.40 -17.08 -14.33
N ASN A 299 14.09 -17.12 -14.57
CA ASN A 299 13.08 -16.88 -13.54
C ASN A 299 13.10 -17.93 -12.44
N GLY A 300 13.10 -17.46 -11.20
CA GLY A 300 12.67 -18.25 -10.05
C GLY A 300 11.20 -18.69 -10.17
N ARG A 301 10.89 -19.92 -9.80
CA ARG A 301 9.52 -20.46 -9.77
C ARG A 301 9.18 -21.03 -8.40
N GLY A 302 7.90 -20.99 -8.07
CA GLY A 302 7.36 -21.41 -6.78
C GLY A 302 7.53 -22.88 -6.43
N PRO A 303 7.00 -23.28 -5.27
CA PRO A 303 6.41 -22.43 -4.22
C PRO A 303 7.44 -21.60 -3.43
N ALA A 304 6.94 -20.73 -2.53
CA ALA A 304 7.74 -20.18 -1.44
C ALA A 304 8.21 -21.27 -0.45
N ILE A 305 9.08 -20.91 0.50
CA ILE A 305 9.66 -21.89 1.44
C ILE A 305 8.63 -22.58 2.34
N ASP A 306 7.54 -21.89 2.66
CA ASP A 306 6.41 -22.37 3.46
C ASP A 306 5.38 -23.16 2.63
N GLY A 307 5.60 -23.30 1.32
CA GLY A 307 4.70 -23.97 0.39
C GLY A 307 3.61 -23.06 -0.19
N SER A 308 3.56 -21.77 0.16
CA SER A 308 2.57 -20.84 -0.39
C SER A 308 2.76 -20.60 -1.90
N MET A 309 1.66 -20.21 -2.55
CA MET A 309 1.63 -19.94 -3.99
C MET A 309 2.48 -18.70 -4.31
N LYS A 310 3.53 -18.92 -5.10
CA LYS A 310 4.37 -17.90 -5.71
C LYS A 310 4.78 -18.37 -7.11
N PRO A 311 5.07 -17.49 -8.08
CA PRO A 311 4.81 -16.04 -8.05
C PRO A 311 3.31 -15.74 -7.83
N ASP A 312 2.99 -14.50 -7.45
CA ASP A 312 1.60 -14.05 -7.35
C ASP A 312 1.05 -13.67 -8.73
N LEU A 313 1.86 -12.98 -9.53
CA LEU A 313 1.51 -12.45 -10.85
C LEU A 313 2.70 -12.59 -11.81
N THR A 314 2.37 -12.56 -13.10
CA THR A 314 3.32 -12.46 -14.21
C THR A 314 3.20 -11.09 -14.87
N ALA A 315 4.32 -10.54 -15.35
CA ALA A 315 4.30 -9.35 -16.17
C ALA A 315 5.49 -9.29 -17.15
N PRO A 316 5.43 -8.42 -18.18
CA PRO A 316 6.54 -8.15 -19.08
C PRO A 316 7.84 -7.79 -18.35
N GLY A 317 8.90 -8.57 -18.58
CA GLY A 317 10.19 -8.35 -17.93
C GLY A 317 11.41 -8.81 -18.74
N VAL A 318 11.23 -9.22 -19.99
CA VAL A 318 12.32 -9.58 -20.91
C VAL A 318 12.31 -8.63 -22.09
N ASP A 319 13.45 -8.07 -22.42
CA ASP A 319 13.61 -7.09 -23.50
C ASP A 319 12.65 -5.89 -23.37
N VAL A 320 12.59 -5.36 -22.14
CA VAL A 320 11.75 -4.20 -21.81
C VAL A 320 12.54 -2.93 -22.08
N VAL A 321 12.02 -2.09 -22.98
CA VAL A 321 12.58 -0.77 -23.27
C VAL A 321 12.10 0.22 -22.21
N SER A 322 13.03 0.97 -21.61
CA SER A 322 12.73 2.01 -20.63
C SER A 322 13.80 3.12 -20.65
N SER A 323 13.54 4.22 -19.94
CA SER A 323 14.50 5.30 -19.72
C SER A 323 15.73 4.81 -18.95
N CYS A 324 16.92 5.31 -19.29
CA CYS A 324 18.15 4.99 -18.57
C CYS A 324 19.09 6.18 -18.40
N SER A 325 19.98 6.08 -17.41
CA SER A 325 20.87 7.16 -17.00
C SER A 325 22.13 7.30 -17.85
N ASN A 326 22.21 6.66 -19.03
CA ASN A 326 23.41 6.73 -19.87
C ASN A 326 23.69 8.17 -20.30
N ASN A 327 22.66 8.92 -20.72
CA ASN A 327 22.64 10.37 -20.93
C ASN A 327 21.19 10.88 -20.77
N ASN A 328 20.99 12.19 -20.64
CA ASN A 328 19.64 12.79 -20.63
C ASN A 328 18.84 12.39 -21.88
N GLY A 329 17.68 11.74 -21.67
CA GLY A 329 16.80 11.26 -22.75
C GLY A 329 17.19 9.92 -23.38
N SER A 330 18.11 9.16 -22.77
CA SER A 330 18.48 7.83 -23.28
C SER A 330 17.44 6.77 -22.91
N TYR A 331 17.28 5.81 -23.82
CA TYR A 331 16.52 4.58 -23.60
C TYR A 331 17.47 3.39 -23.66
N CYS A 332 17.17 2.34 -22.88
CA CYS A 332 17.83 1.06 -23.01
C CYS A 332 16.82 -0.08 -22.89
N THR A 333 17.23 -1.24 -23.40
CA THR A 333 16.51 -2.48 -23.21
C THR A 333 17.11 -3.21 -22.02
N GLN A 334 16.26 -3.65 -21.09
CA GLN A 334 16.70 -4.46 -19.96
C GLN A 334 15.81 -5.69 -19.75
N THR A 335 16.41 -6.74 -19.20
CA THR A 335 15.73 -7.98 -18.80
C THR A 335 15.92 -8.25 -17.32
N GLY A 336 14.81 -8.53 -16.61
CA GLY A 336 14.78 -8.83 -15.19
C GLY A 336 13.36 -8.88 -14.60
N THR A 337 13.22 -9.53 -13.44
CA THR A 337 11.94 -9.54 -12.68
C THR A 337 11.57 -8.15 -12.14
N GLU A 338 12.53 -7.24 -12.08
CA GLU A 338 12.38 -5.85 -11.62
C GLU A 338 11.55 -5.04 -12.62
N MET A 339 11.69 -5.36 -13.90
CA MET A 339 10.97 -4.72 -15.01
C MET A 339 9.52 -5.19 -15.01
N ALA A 340 9.30 -6.47 -14.69
CA ALA A 340 7.97 -7.02 -14.44
C ALA A 340 7.31 -6.36 -13.22
N CYS A 341 8.06 -6.14 -12.13
CA CYS A 341 7.56 -5.41 -10.95
C CYS A 341 7.09 -3.99 -11.29
N SER A 342 7.80 -3.30 -12.18
CA SER A 342 7.44 -1.95 -12.61
C SER A 342 6.11 -1.90 -13.35
N HIS A 343 5.79 -2.93 -14.15
CA HIS A 343 4.48 -3.07 -14.78
C HIS A 343 3.37 -3.27 -13.75
N VAL A 344 3.55 -4.20 -12.79
CA VAL A 344 2.57 -4.46 -11.72
C VAL A 344 2.39 -3.24 -10.81
N ALA A 345 3.46 -2.52 -10.50
CA ALA A 345 3.42 -1.26 -9.76
C ALA A 345 2.59 -0.20 -10.50
N GLY A 346 2.74 -0.11 -11.82
CA GLY A 346 1.92 0.78 -12.64
C GLY A 346 0.43 0.42 -12.58
N VAL A 347 0.08 -0.86 -12.64
CA VAL A 347 -1.33 -1.28 -12.49
C VAL A 347 -1.87 -0.95 -11.11
N ALA A 348 -1.11 -1.23 -10.05
CA ALA A 348 -1.48 -0.83 -8.70
C ALA A 348 -1.68 0.70 -8.58
N ALA A 349 -0.85 1.49 -9.25
CA ALA A 349 -0.97 2.95 -9.26
C ALA A 349 -2.25 3.42 -9.97
N LEU A 350 -2.66 2.78 -11.08
CA LEU A 350 -3.93 3.07 -11.75
C LEU A 350 -5.13 2.75 -10.85
N LEU A 351 -5.10 1.62 -10.13
CA LEU A 351 -6.15 1.26 -9.18
C LEU A 351 -6.24 2.28 -8.02
N LEU A 352 -5.10 2.67 -7.46
CA LEU A 352 -5.02 3.65 -6.37
C LEU A 352 -5.39 5.07 -6.82
N ALA A 353 -5.09 5.45 -8.07
CA ALA A 353 -5.54 6.72 -8.63
C ALA A 353 -7.07 6.80 -8.66
N ARG A 354 -7.74 5.67 -8.94
CA ARG A 354 -9.21 5.60 -8.94
C ARG A 354 -9.79 5.50 -7.53
N LYS A 355 -9.16 4.70 -6.66
CA LYS A 355 -9.62 4.45 -5.28
C LYS A 355 -8.42 4.45 -4.30
N PRO A 356 -8.08 5.61 -3.72
CA PRO A 356 -6.87 5.77 -2.90
C PRO A 356 -6.85 5.00 -1.57
N ASP A 357 -8.01 4.57 -1.08
CA ASP A 357 -8.18 3.82 0.18
C ASP A 357 -8.08 2.30 0.01
N LEU A 358 -7.78 1.81 -1.20
CA LEU A 358 -7.56 0.39 -1.42
C LEU A 358 -6.42 -0.14 -0.53
N THR A 359 -6.64 -1.30 0.08
CA THR A 359 -5.64 -2.01 0.86
C THR A 359 -4.77 -2.90 -0.03
N PHE A 360 -3.60 -3.31 0.48
CA PHE A 360 -2.73 -4.29 -0.16
C PHE A 360 -3.50 -5.53 -0.66
N GLY A 361 -4.32 -6.13 0.21
CA GLY A 361 -5.09 -7.33 -0.13
C GLY A 361 -6.14 -7.08 -1.22
N GLN A 362 -6.80 -5.91 -1.20
CA GLN A 362 -7.76 -5.56 -2.25
C GLN A 362 -7.07 -5.34 -3.60
N ILE A 363 -5.92 -4.68 -3.62
CA ILE A 363 -5.13 -4.44 -4.83
C ILE A 363 -4.63 -5.77 -5.41
N LYS A 364 -4.05 -6.62 -4.54
CA LYS A 364 -3.57 -7.95 -4.91
C LYS A 364 -4.70 -8.79 -5.51
N ASN A 365 -5.85 -8.88 -4.85
CA ASN A 365 -7.00 -9.66 -5.34
C ASN A 365 -7.55 -9.10 -6.65
N LEU A 366 -7.71 -7.78 -6.78
CA LEU A 366 -8.18 -7.15 -8.02
C LEU A 366 -7.30 -7.53 -9.22
N MET A 367 -5.99 -7.57 -9.03
CA MET A 367 -5.06 -7.97 -10.10
C MET A 367 -5.06 -9.50 -10.34
N GLN A 368 -5.11 -10.31 -9.29
CA GLN A 368 -5.11 -11.77 -9.38
C GLN A 368 -6.39 -12.34 -9.99
N ASP A 369 -7.56 -11.82 -9.57
CA ASP A 369 -8.88 -12.30 -10.02
C ASP A 369 -9.17 -11.90 -11.48
N ASN A 370 -8.43 -10.92 -12.01
CA ASN A 370 -8.63 -10.35 -13.35
C ASN A 370 -7.42 -10.51 -14.26
N ALA A 371 -6.49 -11.40 -13.89
CA ALA A 371 -5.32 -11.71 -14.71
C ALA A 371 -5.70 -12.48 -15.99
N ASP A 372 -4.85 -12.37 -17.00
CA ASP A 372 -4.96 -13.18 -18.21
C ASP A 372 -4.35 -14.57 -17.98
N HIS A 373 -5.03 -15.58 -18.51
CA HIS A 373 -4.69 -17.01 -18.37
C HIS A 373 -4.32 -17.66 -19.71
N ASP A 374 -4.11 -16.85 -20.75
CA ASP A 374 -3.73 -17.28 -22.10
C ASP A 374 -2.20 -17.48 -22.25
N LEU A 375 -1.54 -17.89 -21.16
CA LEU A 375 -0.11 -18.17 -21.10
C LEU A 375 0.13 -19.67 -21.11
N GLU A 376 0.87 -20.16 -22.08
CA GLU A 376 1.30 -21.55 -22.15
C GLU A 376 2.63 -21.65 -22.88
N ASP A 377 3.66 -22.19 -22.21
CA ASP A 377 4.96 -22.49 -22.81
C ASP A 377 5.42 -23.92 -22.52
N GLY A 378 4.49 -24.78 -22.06
CA GLY A 378 4.74 -26.19 -21.79
C GLY A 378 5.64 -26.46 -20.57
N LEU A 379 5.92 -25.44 -19.75
CA LEU A 379 6.72 -25.60 -18.54
C LEU A 379 5.92 -26.27 -17.42
N ILE A 380 6.66 -27.05 -16.63
CA ILE A 380 6.10 -27.87 -15.56
C ILE A 380 6.92 -27.65 -14.29
N CYS A 381 6.24 -27.37 -13.19
CA CYS A 381 6.78 -27.48 -11.84
C CYS A 381 5.90 -28.46 -11.05
N PHE A 382 6.53 -29.43 -10.37
CA PHE A 382 5.85 -30.42 -9.53
C PHE A 382 4.80 -31.31 -10.22
N GLY A 383 4.87 -31.45 -11.55
CA GLY A 383 3.91 -32.24 -12.32
C GLY A 383 2.63 -31.49 -12.68
N ASP A 384 2.48 -30.26 -12.20
CA ASP A 384 1.40 -29.35 -12.60
C ASP A 384 1.81 -28.67 -13.92
N ASN A 385 1.00 -28.86 -14.96
CA ASN A 385 1.15 -28.12 -16.21
C ASN A 385 0.76 -26.65 -15.96
N SER A 386 1.51 -25.73 -16.57
CA SER A 386 1.27 -24.28 -16.58
C SER A 386 -0.12 -23.82 -17.04
N THR A 387 -0.99 -24.73 -17.48
CA THR A 387 -2.36 -24.47 -17.95
C THR A 387 -3.43 -24.49 -16.87
N TYR A 388 -3.10 -24.93 -15.65
CA TYR A 388 -3.99 -24.83 -14.48
C TYR A 388 -3.65 -23.58 -13.67
N TRP A 389 -4.68 -22.88 -13.16
CA TRP A 389 -4.52 -21.58 -12.52
C TRP A 389 -5.08 -21.58 -11.09
N PRO A 390 -4.36 -20.98 -10.11
CA PRO A 390 -2.99 -20.51 -10.21
C PRO A 390 -1.97 -21.66 -10.32
N ASN A 391 -0.75 -21.37 -10.80
CA ASN A 391 0.37 -22.34 -10.84
C ASN A 391 1.71 -21.73 -10.42
N TYR A 392 2.69 -22.60 -10.15
CA TYR A 392 4.02 -22.17 -9.69
C TYR A 392 4.92 -21.57 -10.77
N VAL A 393 4.49 -21.53 -12.04
CA VAL A 393 5.23 -20.91 -13.14
C VAL A 393 4.82 -19.46 -13.32
N TYR A 394 3.51 -19.20 -13.40
CA TYR A 394 2.92 -17.92 -13.76
C TYR A 394 2.09 -17.27 -12.65
N GLY A 395 1.91 -17.95 -11.51
CA GLY A 395 1.06 -17.48 -10.42
C GLY A 395 -0.39 -17.47 -10.84
N HIS A 396 -1.07 -16.35 -10.61
CA HIS A 396 -2.43 -16.12 -11.08
C HIS A 396 -2.50 -15.66 -12.55
N GLY A 397 -1.38 -15.55 -13.26
CA GLY A 397 -1.38 -15.16 -14.68
C GLY A 397 -0.82 -13.77 -14.93
N ARG A 398 -0.91 -13.33 -16.18
CA ARG A 398 -0.38 -12.03 -16.59
C ARG A 398 -1.30 -10.92 -16.07
N VAL A 399 -0.71 -9.93 -15.40
CA VAL A 399 -1.47 -8.76 -14.93
C VAL A 399 -2.15 -8.05 -16.13
N ASN A 400 -3.43 -7.70 -15.97
CA ASN A 400 -4.19 -6.97 -16.98
C ASN A 400 -4.78 -5.69 -16.34
N ALA A 401 -4.25 -4.55 -16.75
CA ALA A 401 -4.59 -3.24 -16.21
C ALA A 401 -6.06 -2.88 -16.46
N ARG A 402 -6.54 -3.10 -17.68
CA ARG A 402 -7.92 -2.77 -18.07
C ARG A 402 -8.92 -3.61 -17.31
N LYS A 403 -8.74 -4.94 -17.25
CA LYS A 403 -9.67 -5.83 -16.54
C LYS A 403 -9.70 -5.52 -15.04
N ALA A 404 -8.54 -5.33 -14.42
CA ALA A 404 -8.48 -4.97 -13.00
C ALA A 404 -9.17 -3.63 -12.70
N LEU A 405 -8.92 -2.59 -13.51
CA LEU A 405 -9.55 -1.28 -13.33
C LEU A 405 -11.05 -1.31 -13.65
N ALA A 406 -11.47 -2.03 -14.69
CA ALA A 406 -12.89 -2.21 -15.02
C ALA A 406 -13.64 -2.91 -13.88
N ALA A 407 -13.09 -3.98 -13.31
CA ALA A 407 -13.69 -4.69 -12.18
C ALA A 407 -13.85 -3.78 -10.95
N LEU A 408 -12.87 -2.91 -10.67
CA LEU A 408 -12.97 -1.90 -9.60
C LEU A 408 -14.11 -0.91 -9.86
N ILE A 409 -14.25 -0.45 -11.10
CA ILE A 409 -15.30 0.49 -11.51
C ILE A 409 -16.68 -0.18 -11.39
N GLU A 410 -16.86 -1.38 -11.94
CA GLU A 410 -18.13 -2.14 -11.89
C GLU A 410 -18.55 -2.50 -10.46
N GLY A 411 -17.58 -2.93 -9.63
CA GLY A 411 -17.80 -3.19 -8.21
C GLY A 411 -18.31 -1.95 -7.47
N SER A 412 -17.78 -0.77 -7.80
CA SER A 412 -18.24 0.50 -7.21
C SER A 412 -19.69 0.83 -7.59
N TYR A 413 -20.07 0.63 -8.86
CA TYR A 413 -21.45 0.84 -9.33
C TYR A 413 -22.45 -0.12 -8.67
N SER A 414 -22.13 -1.40 -8.59
CA SER A 414 -23.02 -2.40 -7.96
C SER A 414 -23.26 -2.09 -6.49
N HIS A 415 -22.23 -1.65 -5.75
CA HIS A 415 -22.35 -1.26 -4.36
C HIS A 415 -23.24 -0.03 -4.17
N ILE A 416 -23.13 0.99 -5.03
CA ILE A 416 -24.02 2.17 -5.02
C ILE A 416 -25.48 1.76 -5.26
N LEU A 417 -25.74 0.84 -6.21
CA LEU A 417 -27.08 0.35 -6.47
C LEU A 417 -27.65 -0.45 -5.29
N GLU A 418 -26.84 -1.25 -4.60
CA GLU A 418 -27.25 -1.97 -3.39
C GLU A 418 -27.52 -1.04 -2.21
N GLN A 419 -26.68 -0.04 -1.98
CA GLN A 419 -26.93 0.99 -0.98
C GLN A 419 -28.24 1.72 -1.27
N ARG A 420 -28.51 2.08 -2.54
CA ARG A 420 -29.78 2.69 -2.96
C ARG A 420 -30.99 1.79 -2.73
N LYS A 421 -30.86 0.48 -2.98
CA LYS A 421 -31.90 -0.52 -2.65
C LYS A 421 -32.16 -0.59 -1.15
N SER A 422 -31.09 -0.57 -0.34
CA SER A 422 -31.16 -0.60 1.13
C SER A 422 -31.84 0.64 1.70
N VAL A 423 -31.50 1.83 1.22
CA VAL A 423 -32.16 3.10 1.61
C VAL A 423 -33.65 3.10 1.22
N ASN A 424 -33.98 2.64 0.01
CA ASN A 424 -35.38 2.51 -0.42
C ASN A 424 -36.16 1.48 0.41
N MET A 425 -35.50 0.41 0.87
CA MET A 425 -36.09 -0.58 1.77
C MET A 425 -36.36 0.02 3.15
N ILE A 426 -35.39 0.74 3.73
CA ILE A 426 -35.54 1.46 5.01
C ILE A 426 -36.68 2.49 4.92
N ARG A 427 -36.76 3.26 3.84
CA ARG A 427 -37.83 4.23 3.59
C ARG A 427 -39.22 3.58 3.56
N LYS A 428 -39.36 2.44 2.87
CA LYS A 428 -40.61 1.66 2.84
C LYS A 428 -40.97 1.10 4.22
N PHE A 429 -39.98 0.63 4.97
CA PHE A 429 -40.19 0.05 6.30
C PHE A 429 -40.65 1.12 7.30
N LEU A 430 -40.02 2.29 7.34
CA LEU A 430 -40.44 3.44 8.14
C LEU A 430 -41.87 3.88 7.82
N LEU A 431 -42.23 3.94 6.53
CA LEU A 431 -43.59 4.24 6.08
C LEU A 431 -44.61 3.20 6.58
N ILE A 432 -44.28 1.91 6.52
CA ILE A 432 -45.14 0.81 6.99
C ILE A 432 -45.27 0.83 8.52
N SER A 433 -44.18 1.07 9.25
CA SER A 433 -44.22 1.20 10.72
C SER A 433 -45.05 2.41 11.14
N LEU A 434 -44.93 3.55 10.46
CA LEU A 434 -45.76 4.75 10.70
C LEU A 434 -47.23 4.50 10.37
N LEU A 435 -47.54 3.78 9.29
CA LEU A 435 -48.90 3.33 8.96
C LEU A 435 -49.44 2.35 10.02
N GLY A 436 -48.61 1.44 10.53
CA GLY A 436 -48.96 0.51 11.60
C GLY A 436 -49.26 1.23 12.91
N VAL A 437 -48.48 2.25 13.27
CA VAL A 437 -48.75 3.13 14.42
C VAL A 437 -50.03 3.92 14.20
N ALA A 438 -50.26 4.47 13.00
CA ALA A 438 -51.51 5.16 12.67
C ALA A 438 -52.74 4.24 12.80
N LEU A 439 -52.62 2.98 12.38
CA LEU A 439 -53.69 1.99 12.49
C LEU A 439 -53.94 1.53 13.93
N ASN A 440 -52.88 1.25 14.71
CA ASN A 440 -53.00 0.81 16.11
C ASN A 440 -53.55 1.91 17.04
N TYR A 441 -53.35 3.19 16.71
CA TYR A 441 -53.94 4.31 17.44
C TYR A 441 -55.27 4.80 16.83
N GLY A 442 -55.86 4.08 15.87
CA GLY A 442 -57.18 4.39 15.30
C GLY A 442 -57.23 5.67 14.48
N LEU A 443 -56.11 6.08 13.86
CA LEU A 443 -55.97 7.28 13.03
C LEU A 443 -56.46 7.09 11.59
N THR A 444 -57.34 6.13 11.30
CA THR A 444 -58.00 6.02 10.01
C THR A 444 -59.44 6.51 10.08
N SER A 445 -59.70 7.66 9.45
CA SER A 445 -61.06 8.04 9.07
C SER A 445 -61.50 7.14 7.92
N SER A 446 -62.16 6.03 8.27
CA SER A 446 -62.82 5.05 7.38
C SER A 446 -61.93 4.17 6.49
N GLY A 447 -62.13 2.84 6.56
CA GLY A 447 -61.69 1.90 5.54
C GLY A 447 -60.96 0.66 6.08
N LYS A 448 -61.62 -0.50 6.03
CA LYS A 448 -61.06 -1.83 6.35
C LYS A 448 -59.81 -2.12 5.52
N ILE A 449 -58.67 -2.31 6.16
CA ILE A 449 -57.54 -3.05 5.58
C ILE A 449 -57.79 -4.53 5.92
N SER A 450 -57.82 -5.41 4.93
CA SER A 450 -58.11 -6.84 5.15
C SER A 450 -56.97 -7.50 5.94
N GLU A 451 -57.31 -8.40 6.87
CA GLU A 451 -56.34 -9.24 7.61
C GLU A 451 -55.33 -9.96 6.70
N SER A 452 -55.67 -10.21 5.42
CA SER A 452 -54.77 -10.86 4.47
C SER A 452 -53.59 -9.97 4.06
N LEU A 453 -53.75 -8.64 4.01
CA LEU A 453 -52.65 -7.70 3.69
C LEU A 453 -51.68 -7.61 4.87
N TRP A 454 -52.20 -7.61 6.10
CA TRP A 454 -51.42 -7.65 7.34
C TRP A 454 -50.58 -8.92 7.47
N ASN A 455 -51.18 -10.09 7.21
CA ASN A 455 -50.45 -11.37 7.25
C ASN A 455 -49.40 -11.49 6.13
N THR A 456 -49.59 -10.85 4.98
CA THR A 456 -48.61 -10.84 3.88
C THR A 456 -47.39 -9.97 4.20
N LEU A 457 -47.58 -8.85 4.91
CA LEU A 457 -46.50 -7.95 5.34
C LEU A 457 -45.72 -8.53 6.53
N ALA A 458 -46.39 -9.21 7.47
CA ALA A 458 -45.76 -9.83 8.63
C ALA A 458 -44.94 -11.10 8.29
N THR A 459 -45.32 -11.86 7.26
CA THR A 459 -44.63 -13.11 6.88
C THR A 459 -43.43 -12.91 5.95
N LYS A 460 -43.36 -11.80 5.19
CA LYS A 460 -42.25 -11.52 4.25
C LYS A 460 -41.14 -10.60 4.79
N GLY A 461 -41.26 -10.12 6.03
CA GLY A 461 -40.28 -9.21 6.66
C GLY A 461 -39.60 -9.81 7.88
N LYS A 462 -38.76 -10.85 7.73
CA LYS A 462 -37.81 -11.24 8.78
C LYS A 462 -36.60 -10.30 8.73
N ALA A 463 -36.73 -9.14 9.37
CA ALA A 463 -35.60 -8.35 9.84
C ALA A 463 -36.00 -7.70 11.16
N SER A 464 -35.62 -8.35 12.26
CA SER A 464 -35.81 -7.86 13.61
C SER A 464 -34.85 -6.69 13.85
N VAL A 465 -35.24 -5.46 13.53
CA VAL A 465 -34.52 -4.25 13.92
C VAL A 465 -35.27 -3.63 15.10
N ILE A 466 -34.72 -3.80 16.29
CA ILE A 466 -35.16 -3.11 17.50
C ILE A 466 -34.68 -1.65 17.38
N ILE A 467 -35.58 -0.73 17.04
CA ILE A 467 -35.28 0.71 17.07
C ILE A 467 -35.46 1.17 18.54
N SER A 468 -34.37 1.57 19.20
CA SER A 468 -34.45 2.33 20.44
C SER A 468 -34.89 3.75 20.12
N PHE A 469 -35.98 4.21 20.76
CA PHE A 469 -36.42 5.60 20.66
C PHE A 469 -35.42 6.48 21.45
N ASN A 470 -34.89 7.54 20.80
CA ASN A 470 -33.96 8.49 21.42
C ASN A 470 -34.63 9.38 22.48
N GLU A 471 -33.82 10.12 23.23
CA GLU A 471 -34.21 10.97 24.36
C GLU A 471 -35.17 12.11 23.95
N ASP A 472 -35.01 12.65 22.74
CA ASP A 472 -35.86 13.73 22.19
C ASP A 472 -37.32 13.29 22.01
N SER A 473 -37.53 12.03 21.60
CA SER A 473 -38.87 11.46 21.38
C SER A 473 -39.66 11.34 22.69
N ARG A 474 -38.97 11.04 23.80
CA ARG A 474 -39.57 10.98 25.15
C ARG A 474 -39.93 12.37 25.67
N GLN A 475 -39.06 13.35 25.45
CA GLN A 475 -39.27 14.72 25.91
C GLN A 475 -40.47 15.39 25.19
N ILE A 476 -40.68 15.07 23.91
CA ILE A 476 -41.84 15.53 23.13
C ILE A 476 -43.15 14.90 23.63
N LEU A 477 -43.14 13.59 23.93
CA LEU A 477 -44.31 12.90 24.49
C LEU A 477 -44.69 13.42 25.89
N GLU A 478 -43.71 13.75 26.73
CA GLU A 478 -43.94 14.37 28.03
C GLU A 478 -44.49 15.80 27.91
N THR A 479 -44.02 16.56 26.92
CA THR A 479 -44.50 17.93 26.66
C THR A 479 -45.92 17.92 26.09
N LEU A 480 -46.25 16.97 25.20
CA LEU A 480 -47.58 16.77 24.64
C LEU A 480 -48.62 16.30 25.66
N ASN A 481 -48.21 15.55 26.68
CA ASN A 481 -49.09 15.15 27.78
C ASN A 481 -49.46 16.29 28.74
N LYS A 482 -48.70 17.38 28.74
CA LYS A 482 -48.96 18.57 29.59
C LYS A 482 -49.84 19.62 28.90
N MET A 483 -50.08 19.50 27.59
CA MET A 483 -50.95 20.43 26.84
C MET A 483 -52.44 20.08 26.99
N ARG A 484 -53.27 21.10 27.27
CA ARG A 484 -54.74 20.98 27.26
C ARG A 484 -55.27 21.24 25.86
N PHE A 485 -56.11 20.32 25.37
CA PHE A 485 -56.77 20.42 24.08
C PHE A 485 -58.29 20.47 24.28
N GLU A 486 -58.97 21.32 23.53
CA GLU A 486 -60.41 21.56 23.66
C GLU A 486 -61.27 20.32 23.36
N ASN A 487 -60.81 19.45 22.45
CA ASN A 487 -61.43 18.16 22.21
C ASN A 487 -60.41 17.14 21.65
N ARG A 488 -60.82 15.87 21.65
CA ARG A 488 -60.00 14.74 21.17
C ARG A 488 -59.60 14.87 19.71
N GLY A 489 -60.44 15.47 18.86
CA GLY A 489 -60.16 15.74 17.45
C GLY A 489 -59.03 16.75 17.25
N HIS A 490 -59.03 17.87 17.98
CA HIS A 490 -57.94 18.86 17.94
C HIS A 490 -56.62 18.27 18.45
N LYS A 491 -56.65 17.46 19.51
CA LYS A 491 -55.46 16.75 19.99
C LYS A 491 -54.88 15.81 18.92
N ILE A 492 -55.75 15.08 18.22
CA ILE A 492 -55.36 14.16 17.15
C ILE A 492 -54.75 14.91 15.95
N THR A 493 -55.40 15.98 15.49
CA THR A 493 -54.91 16.78 14.36
C THR A 493 -53.56 17.43 14.69
N PHE A 494 -53.42 18.02 15.88
CA PHE A 494 -52.17 18.63 16.32
C PHE A 494 -51.03 17.62 16.43
N MET A 495 -51.27 16.45 17.05
CA MET A 495 -50.25 15.39 17.14
C MET A 495 -49.86 14.83 15.78
N LYS A 496 -50.82 14.66 14.86
CA LYS A 496 -50.55 14.23 13.49
C LYS A 496 -49.66 15.24 12.77
N THR A 497 -49.94 16.53 12.86
CA THR A 497 -49.12 17.58 12.23
C THR A 497 -47.71 17.65 12.83
N GLN A 498 -47.57 17.53 14.15
CA GLN A 498 -46.25 17.54 14.82
C GLN A 498 -45.42 16.29 14.48
N LEU A 499 -46.03 15.10 14.46
CA LEU A 499 -45.34 13.88 14.01
C LEU A 499 -44.97 13.95 12.52
N GLU A 500 -45.86 14.46 11.67
CA GLU A 500 -45.56 14.67 10.25
C GLU A 500 -44.43 15.67 10.04
N GLN A 501 -44.34 16.73 10.86
CA GLN A 501 -43.21 17.67 10.83
C GLN A 501 -41.91 17.02 11.30
N LEU A 502 -41.91 16.29 12.41
CA LEU A 502 -40.72 15.58 12.92
C LEU A 502 -40.24 14.51 11.95
N VAL A 503 -41.15 13.78 11.31
CA VAL A 503 -40.80 12.82 10.25
C VAL A 503 -40.28 13.57 9.03
N LYS A 504 -40.90 14.68 8.62
CA LYS A 504 -40.37 15.51 7.52
C LYS A 504 -39.00 16.08 7.84
N GLU A 505 -38.72 16.49 9.07
CA GLU A 505 -37.43 17.05 9.51
C GLU A 505 -36.37 15.98 9.68
N SER A 506 -36.69 14.82 10.26
CA SER A 506 -35.77 13.69 10.37
C SER A 506 -35.46 13.08 9.00
N VAL A 507 -36.46 12.94 8.13
CA VAL A 507 -36.28 12.55 6.73
C VAL A 507 -35.52 13.61 5.96
N ARG A 508 -35.80 14.91 6.17
CA ARG A 508 -35.05 16.01 5.55
C ARG A 508 -33.61 16.03 6.03
N ASN A 509 -33.33 15.82 7.31
CA ASN A 509 -31.97 15.80 7.85
C ASN A 509 -31.21 14.58 7.34
N ALA A 510 -31.80 13.39 7.33
CA ALA A 510 -31.20 12.20 6.73
C ALA A 510 -31.03 12.36 5.19
N THR A 511 -31.96 13.03 4.52
CA THR A 511 -31.87 13.33 3.09
C THR A 511 -30.85 14.42 2.82
N VAL A 512 -30.68 15.41 3.70
CA VAL A 512 -29.69 16.48 3.60
C VAL A 512 -28.31 15.93 3.91
N GLU A 513 -28.15 15.05 4.90
CA GLU A 513 -26.90 14.36 5.22
C GLU A 513 -26.51 13.40 4.09
N LEU A 514 -27.48 12.68 3.51
CA LEU A 514 -27.28 11.87 2.30
C LEU A 514 -26.97 12.74 1.07
N ILE A 515 -27.68 13.86 0.86
CA ILE A 515 -27.42 14.78 -0.25
C ILE A 515 -26.07 15.49 -0.05
N GLN A 516 -25.68 15.82 1.17
CA GLN A 516 -24.36 16.36 1.49
C GLN A 516 -23.28 15.32 1.26
N THR A 517 -23.54 14.05 1.59
CA THR A 517 -22.64 12.93 1.27
C THR A 517 -22.53 12.68 -0.24
N ILE A 518 -23.65 12.81 -0.97
CA ILE A 518 -23.73 12.69 -2.43
C ILE A 518 -23.10 13.89 -3.14
N ILE A 519 -23.30 15.12 -2.66
CA ILE A 519 -22.72 16.35 -3.21
C ILE A 519 -21.22 16.46 -2.85
N ALA A 520 -20.82 15.97 -1.68
CA ALA A 520 -19.43 15.85 -1.29
C ALA A 520 -18.71 14.69 -2.01
N ASN A 521 -19.46 13.78 -2.66
CA ASN A 521 -18.89 12.77 -3.53
C ASN A 521 -18.52 13.42 -4.89
N PRO A 522 -17.22 13.52 -5.23
CA PRO A 522 -16.75 14.13 -6.48
C PRO A 522 -17.36 13.46 -7.72
N GLU A 523 -17.66 12.16 -7.65
CA GLU A 523 -18.21 11.33 -8.74
C GLU A 523 -19.61 11.78 -9.17
N VAL A 524 -20.43 12.29 -8.24
CA VAL A 524 -21.80 12.71 -8.56
C VAL A 524 -21.83 14.13 -9.12
N ARG A 525 -20.84 14.97 -8.77
CA ARG A 525 -20.70 16.32 -9.33
C ARG A 525 -20.39 16.27 -10.83
N GLU A 526 -19.47 15.40 -11.25
CA GLU A 526 -19.12 15.22 -12.66
C GLU A 526 -20.27 14.62 -13.49
N ILE A 527 -20.99 13.63 -12.96
CA ILE A 527 -22.19 13.07 -13.61
C ILE A 527 -23.29 14.13 -13.76
N ARG A 528 -23.46 15.01 -12.77
CA ARG A 528 -24.45 16.10 -12.83
C ARG A 528 -24.09 17.14 -13.90
N GLU A 529 -22.82 17.51 -14.04
CA GLU A 529 -22.37 18.45 -15.07
C GLU A 529 -22.46 17.87 -16.50
N MET A 530 -22.37 16.54 -16.64
CA MET A 530 -22.57 15.85 -17.92
C MET A 530 -24.05 15.77 -18.35
N ILE A 531 -24.96 15.48 -17.42
CA ILE A 531 -26.41 15.39 -17.73
C ILE A 531 -26.97 16.74 -18.20
N PHE A 532 -26.44 17.86 -17.69
CA PHE A 532 -26.82 19.20 -18.15
C PHE A 532 -26.19 19.58 -19.51
N ARG A 533 -25.14 18.88 -19.98
CA ARG A 533 -24.57 19.07 -21.32
C ARG A 533 -25.29 18.27 -22.41
N GLU A 534 -25.87 17.12 -22.07
CA GLU A 534 -26.62 16.28 -23.03
C GLU A 534 -28.03 16.79 -23.35
N SER A 535 -28.61 17.70 -22.56
CA SER A 535 -29.97 18.20 -22.80
C SER A 535 -30.09 19.29 -23.89
N ASP A 536 -28.98 19.78 -24.44
CA ASP A 536 -28.97 20.86 -25.44
C ASP A 536 -28.78 20.38 -26.89
N TYR A 537 -28.80 19.07 -27.17
CA TYR A 537 -28.56 18.51 -28.51
C TYR A 537 -29.72 17.65 -29.04
N GLU A 538 -30.88 18.26 -29.30
CA GLU A 538 -31.83 17.72 -30.30
C GLU A 538 -32.46 18.86 -31.12
N SER A 539 -31.92 19.15 -32.32
CA SER A 539 -32.69 19.37 -33.56
C SER A 539 -31.83 19.73 -34.79
N THR A 540 -31.67 18.73 -35.67
CA THR A 540 -31.55 18.75 -37.14
C THR A 540 -30.34 19.33 -37.89
N PRO A 541 -30.04 18.78 -39.11
CA PRO A 541 -28.72 18.78 -39.72
C PRO A 541 -28.61 19.68 -40.95
N VAL A 542 -27.51 20.42 -41.10
CA VAL A 542 -27.09 21.04 -42.37
C VAL A 542 -25.56 21.14 -42.41
N CYS A 543 -24.92 20.49 -43.39
CA CYS A 543 -23.58 20.89 -43.85
C CYS A 543 -23.69 22.16 -44.71
N PRO A 544 -22.73 23.09 -44.59
CA PRO A 544 -21.98 23.43 -45.80
C PRO A 544 -20.46 23.53 -45.58
N LYS A 545 -19.77 23.52 -46.71
CA LYS A 545 -18.32 23.53 -46.90
C LYS A 545 -17.62 24.82 -46.42
N GLN A 546 -16.31 24.65 -46.18
CA GLN A 546 -15.20 25.61 -46.17
C GLN A 546 -15.50 27.07 -46.57
N GLU A 547 -15.10 28.00 -45.70
CA GLU A 547 -14.27 29.16 -46.05
C GLU A 547 -13.60 29.76 -44.79
N GLU A 548 -12.44 30.35 -45.01
CA GLU A 548 -11.46 30.86 -44.04
C GLU A 548 -11.96 32.08 -43.25
N LEU A 549 -11.47 32.21 -42.01
CA LEU A 549 -11.30 33.41 -41.15
C LEU A 549 -11.04 32.83 -39.73
N GLY A 550 -10.05 33.21 -38.94
CA GLY A 550 -9.03 34.23 -38.97
C GLY A 550 -8.29 34.08 -37.63
N SER A 551 -7.05 34.56 -37.61
CA SER A 551 -6.15 34.63 -36.46
C SER A 551 -6.78 35.14 -35.15
N ASP A 552 -6.12 34.78 -34.05
CA ASP A 552 -6.21 35.36 -32.70
C ASP A 552 -6.99 34.55 -31.65
N VAL A 553 -6.33 33.51 -31.12
CA VAL A 553 -6.39 33.22 -29.68
C VAL A 553 -4.96 33.16 -29.17
N GLU A 554 -4.63 34.13 -28.32
CA GLU A 554 -3.31 34.31 -27.72
C GLU A 554 -2.82 33.03 -27.03
N ARG A 555 -1.65 32.64 -27.48
CA ARG A 555 -0.76 31.65 -26.90
C ARG A 555 -0.34 32.16 -25.53
N ILE A 556 -0.90 31.62 -24.45
CA ILE A 556 -0.28 31.75 -23.14
C ILE A 556 0.93 30.80 -23.16
N GLU A 557 2.09 31.34 -23.51
CA GLU A 557 3.35 30.62 -23.44
C GLU A 557 3.65 30.26 -21.97
N ALA A 558 3.98 28.99 -21.74
CA ALA A 558 4.21 28.38 -20.43
C ALA A 558 5.52 28.84 -19.75
N ASP A 559 6.10 29.93 -20.24
CA ASP A 559 7.46 30.37 -19.90
C ASP A 559 7.47 31.50 -18.85
N GLN A 560 6.30 32.04 -18.47
CA GLN A 560 6.15 33.10 -17.46
C GLN A 560 5.69 32.64 -16.07
N ALA A 561 5.58 31.33 -15.83
CA ALA A 561 5.36 30.79 -14.47
C ALA A 561 6.69 30.44 -13.73
N TRP A 562 7.84 30.69 -14.37
CA TRP A 562 9.16 30.25 -13.89
C TRP A 562 9.92 31.26 -13.00
N ASP A 563 9.43 32.49 -12.82
CA ASP A 563 10.08 33.50 -11.97
C ASP A 563 9.58 33.54 -10.50
N LEU A 564 8.70 32.61 -10.09
CA LEU A 564 8.19 32.53 -8.71
C LEU A 564 8.71 31.35 -7.89
N VAL A 565 9.54 30.47 -8.45
CA VAL A 565 10.13 29.35 -7.71
C VAL A 565 11.60 29.22 -8.11
N GLY A 566 12.42 30.06 -7.48
CA GLY A 566 13.87 30.17 -7.72
C GLY A 566 14.58 28.82 -7.59
N GLY A 567 15.44 28.57 -8.58
CA GLY A 567 16.14 27.30 -8.73
C GLY A 567 17.38 27.10 -7.85
N ASN A 568 17.71 25.82 -7.77
CA ASN A 568 19.01 25.19 -8.02
C ASN A 568 20.01 24.88 -6.88
N THR A 569 20.47 23.62 -7.00
CA THR A 569 21.69 22.92 -6.54
C THR A 569 21.94 22.68 -5.05
N GLY A 570 21.78 21.42 -4.65
CA GLY A 570 22.35 20.79 -3.45
C GLY A 570 22.08 19.28 -3.48
N GLU A 571 23.12 18.47 -3.33
CA GLU A 571 23.19 17.04 -3.64
C GLU A 571 22.18 16.15 -2.88
N GLY A 572 21.55 15.19 -3.58
CA GLY A 572 21.12 13.92 -2.97
C GLY A 572 19.68 13.40 -3.19
N VAL A 573 18.76 14.15 -3.79
CA VAL A 573 17.37 13.68 -4.00
C VAL A 573 16.82 14.17 -5.34
N VAL A 574 16.32 13.25 -6.17
CA VAL A 574 15.58 13.56 -7.40
C VAL A 574 14.10 13.34 -7.13
N VAL A 575 13.32 14.41 -7.10
CA VAL A 575 11.86 14.36 -7.26
C VAL A 575 11.60 14.63 -8.72
N GLY A 576 11.22 13.60 -9.48
CA GLY A 576 10.86 13.74 -10.89
C GLY A 576 9.35 13.68 -11.08
N ASN A 577 8.83 14.53 -11.95
CA ASN A 577 7.64 14.18 -12.74
C ASN A 577 8.17 13.49 -14.01
N ILE A 578 7.45 12.48 -14.50
CA ILE A 578 7.74 11.90 -15.83
C ILE A 578 7.14 12.81 -16.89
#